data_AF-L8IWW4-F1
#
_entry.id   AF-L8IWW4-F1
#
_cell.length_a   1.000
_cell.length_b   1.000
_cell.length_c   1.000
_cell.angle_alpha   90.00
_cell.angle_beta   90.00
_cell.angle_gamma   90.00
#
_symmetry.space_group_name_H-M   'P 1'
#
loop_
_entity.id
_entity.type
_entity.pdbx_description
1 polymer ?
#
loop_
_entity_poly.entity_id
_entity_poly.type
_entity_poly.pdbx_seq_one_letter_code
_entity_poly.pdbx_strand_id
1 'polypeptide(L)' 'SIQDIVGALLLVLVLILLVLFTPYLLGDPDNYTPANSLNTPPHIKPE' A
#
# COMPACT_ATOMS: atom_id res chain seq x y z
N SER A 1 -23.03 14.93 -8.40
CA SER A 1 -23.74 15.35 -7.18
C SER A 1 -22.74 15.87 -6.16
N ILE A 2 -23.13 16.72 -5.21
CA ILE A 2 -22.26 17.08 -4.06
C ILE A 2 -21.81 15.81 -3.30
N GLN A 3 -22.62 14.76 -3.31
CA GLN A 3 -22.30 13.46 -2.73
C GLN A 3 -21.00 12.86 -3.31
N ASP A 4 -20.75 13.04 -4.61
CA ASP A 4 -19.54 12.51 -5.25
C ASP A 4 -18.28 13.25 -4.76
N ILE A 5 -18.39 14.57 -4.52
CA ILE A 5 -17.30 15.40 -4.01
C ILE A 5 -16.98 15.02 -2.56
N VAL A 6 -18.00 14.82 -1.73
CA VAL A 6 -17.82 14.37 -0.34
C VAL A 6 -17.18 12.98 -0.30
N GLY A 7 -17.61 12.07 -1.19
CA GLY A 7 -16.99 10.75 -1.33
C GLY A 7 -15.52 10.82 -1.73
N ALA A 8 -15.18 11.66 -2.71
CA ALA A 8 -13.80 11.86 -3.13
C ALA A 8 -12.92 12.45 -2.01
N LEU A 9 -13.43 13.41 -1.23
CA LEU A 9 -12.71 14.00 -0.10
C LEU A 9 -12.42 12.96 0.99
N LEU A 10 -13.37 12.06 1.28
CA LEU A 10 -13.16 10.96 2.22
C LEU A 10 -12.10 9.97 1.73
N LEU A 11 -12.13 9.61 0.44
CA LEU A 11 -11.12 8.74 -0.16
C LEU A 11 -9.72 9.34 -0.03
N VAL A 12 -9.59 10.63 -0.37
CA VAL A 12 -8.31 11.35 -0.27
C VAL A 12 -7.84 11.45 1.18
N LEU A 13 -8.74 11.70 2.14
CA LEU A 13 -8.40 11.75 3.56
C LEU A 13 -7.81 10.42 4.02
N VAL A 14 -8.45 9.29 3.71
CA VAL A 14 -7.95 7.95 4.07
C VAL A 14 -6.60 7.68 3.42
N LEU A 15 -6.44 8.04 2.14
CA LEU A 15 -5.17 7.88 1.42
C LEU A 15 -4.04 8.70 2.08
N ILE A 16 -4.31 9.95 2.45
CA ILE A 16 -3.33 10.81 3.14
C ILE A 16 -2.92 10.20 4.48
N LEU A 17 -3.88 9.70 5.27
CA LEU A 17 -3.57 9.07 6.54
C LEU A 17 -2.67 7.84 6.36
N LEU A 18 -2.98 7.00 5.38
CA LEU A 18 -2.19 5.80 5.07
C LEU A 18 -0.76 6.15 4.65
N VAL A 19 -0.60 7.12 3.75
CA VAL A 19 0.72 7.53 3.22
C VAL A 19 1.58 8.22 4.28
N LEU A 20 0.99 9.08 5.11
CA LEU A 20 1.77 9.89 6.06
C LEU A 20 2.07 9.18 7.38
N PHE A 21 1.18 8.32 7.88
CA PHE A 21 1.35 7.70 9.19
C PHE A 21 1.76 6.23 9.12
N THR A 22 1.30 5.47 8.11
CA THR A 22 1.56 4.03 8.02
C THR A 22 1.88 3.59 6.58
N PRO A 23 2.94 4.15 5.96
CA PRO A 23 3.21 3.97 4.53
C PRO A 23 3.47 2.53 4.11
N TYR A 24 3.85 1.67 5.06
CA TYR A 24 4.21 0.27 4.81
C TYR A 24 3.11 -0.72 5.21
N LEU A 25 1.94 -0.25 5.68
CA LEU A 25 0.88 -1.11 6.22
C LEU A 25 0.36 -2.13 5.19
N LEU A 26 0.34 -1.76 3.91
CA LEU A 26 -0.12 -2.60 2.80
C LEU A 26 1.05 -3.16 1.97
N GLY A 27 2.29 -2.96 2.40
CA GLY A 27 3.48 -3.42 1.69
C GLY A 27 3.96 -4.79 2.15
N ASP A 28 4.62 -5.53 1.26
CA ASP A 28 5.38 -6.73 1.62
C ASP A 28 6.83 -6.35 1.98
N PRO A 29 7.33 -6.69 3.18
CA PRO A 29 8.71 -6.39 3.56
C PRO A 29 9.77 -7.03 2.66
N ASP A 30 9.48 -8.15 2.01
CA ASP A 30 10.44 -8.84 1.13
C ASP A 30 10.76 -7.99 -0.12
N ASN A 31 9.87 -7.08 -0.53
CA ASN A 31 10.07 -6.17 -1.66
C ASN A 31 11.15 -5.09 -1.41
N TYR A 32 11.62 -4.94 -0.16
CA TYR A 32 12.77 -4.08 0.16
C TYR A 32 14.11 -4.78 -0.06
N THR A 33 14.11 -6.09 -0.37
CA THR A 33 15.31 -6.82 -0.77
C THR A 33 15.45 -6.82 -2.30
N PRO A 34 16.66 -6.63 -2.87
CA PRO A 34 16.85 -6.73 -4.30
C PRO A 34 16.46 -8.10 -4.84
N ALA A 35 15.82 -8.13 -6.00
CA ALA A 35 15.40 -9.37 -6.63
C ALA A 35 16.58 -10.34 -6.85
N ASN A 36 16.38 -11.60 -6.48
CA ASN A 36 17.34 -12.68 -6.72
C ASN A 36 16.66 -13.80 -7.52
N SER A 37 17.03 -13.96 -8.79
CA SER A 37 16.42 -14.96 -9.70
C SER A 37 16.71 -16.41 -9.30
N LEU A 38 17.67 -16.64 -8.41
CA LEU A 38 18.05 -17.97 -7.93
C LEU A 38 17.42 -18.33 -6.58
N ASN A 39 16.73 -17.39 -5.92
CA ASN A 39 16.15 -17.60 -4.60
C ASN A 39 14.73 -17.03 -4.51
N THR A 40 13.76 -17.87 -4.16
CA THR A 40 12.39 -17.44 -3.87
C THR A 40 12.23 -17.28 -2.35
N PRO A 41 11.74 -16.13 -1.86
CA PRO A 41 11.47 -15.94 -0.43
C PRO A 41 10.50 -17.01 0.09
N PRO A 42 10.75 -17.59 1.27
CA PRO A 42 9.92 -18.68 1.81
C PRO A 42 8.51 -18.22 2.22
N HIS A 43 8.30 -16.90 2.40
CA HIS A 43 7.02 -16.32 2.81
C HIS A 43 6.33 -15.52 1.69
N ILE A 44 6.73 -15.75 0.43
CA ILE A 44 6.19 -15.02 -0.73
C ILE A 44 4.66 -15.15 -0.84
N LYS A 45 4.00 -14.01 -1.11
CA LYS A 45 2.56 -13.89 -1.30
C LYS A 45 2.26 -12.77 -2.31
N PRO A 46 1.10 -12.80 -2.99
CA PRO A 46 0.59 -11.65 -3.73
C PRO A 46 0.27 -10.46 -2.81
N GLU A 47 0.15 -9.27 -3.39
CA GLU A 47 -0.40 -8.07 -2.75
C GLU A 47 -1.89 -8.17 -2.37
#